data_AF-C3LUY1-F1
#
_entry.id   AF-C3LUY1-F1
#
_cell.length_a   1.000
_cell.length_b   1.000
_cell.length_c   1.000
_cell.angle_alpha   90.00
_cell.angle_beta   90.00
_cell.angle_gamma   90.00
#
_symmetry.space_group_name_H-M   'P 1'
#
loop_
_entity.id
_entity.type
_entity.pdbx_description
1 polymer ?
#
loop_
_entity_poly.entity_id
_entity_poly.type
_entity_poly.pdbx_seq_one_letter_code
_entity_poly.pdbx_strand_id
1 'polypeptide(L)'
;MLTFVHTTKELTMDTRIQFRVDEETKRLAQQMAESQGRTLSDACRELTEQLAEQQRKALSHDAWLTEQVNQAFEKFDSGKAVFIEHDIAKARMAERKAKIRNRGHA
;
A
#
# COMPACT_ATOMS: atom_id res chain seq x y z
N MET A 1 -11.85 -35.55 -32.06
CA MET A 1 -13.22 -35.08 -31.79
C MET A 1 -13.53 -35.45 -30.35
N LEU A 2 -13.29 -34.55 -29.40
CA LEU A 2 -13.59 -34.78 -27.98
C LEU A 2 -14.47 -33.64 -27.49
N THR A 3 -15.64 -34.04 -27.03
CA THR A 3 -16.80 -33.23 -26.71
C THR A 3 -16.55 -32.41 -25.45
N PHE A 4 -16.74 -31.09 -25.58
CA PHE A 4 -16.81 -30.15 -24.46
C PHE A 4 -17.99 -30.48 -23.55
N VAL A 5 -17.73 -30.72 -22.26
CA VAL A 5 -18.72 -30.52 -21.20
C VAL A 5 -18.30 -29.26 -20.45
N HIS A 6 -18.97 -28.16 -20.77
CA HIS A 6 -18.85 -26.92 -20.02
C HIS A 6 -19.47 -27.13 -18.63
N THR A 7 -18.65 -27.15 -17.59
CA THR A 7 -19.12 -26.84 -16.24
C THR A 7 -18.53 -25.49 -15.81
N THR A 8 -19.33 -24.44 -15.99
CA THR A 8 -19.11 -23.14 -15.37
C THR A 8 -19.85 -23.11 -14.05
N LYS A 9 -19.12 -23.13 -12.92
CA LYS A 9 -19.36 -22.41 -11.64
C LYS A 9 -18.80 -23.18 -10.44
N GLU A 10 -17.71 -22.68 -9.86
CA GLU A 10 -17.65 -22.27 -8.45
C GLU A 10 -16.35 -21.49 -8.18
N LEU A 11 -16.47 -20.25 -7.73
CA LEU A 11 -15.37 -19.41 -7.26
C LEU A 11 -14.87 -19.94 -5.91
N THR A 12 -13.75 -20.67 -5.88
CA THR A 12 -13.12 -21.16 -4.64
C THR A 12 -12.03 -20.22 -4.16
N MET A 13 -12.41 -19.12 -3.50
CA MET A 13 -11.49 -18.17 -2.84
C MET A 13 -11.30 -18.51 -1.35
N ASP A 14 -10.85 -19.72 -1.01
CA ASP A 14 -10.55 -20.10 0.38
C ASP A 14 -9.10 -20.61 0.51
N THR A 15 -8.14 -19.70 0.38
CA THR A 15 -6.72 -20.00 0.63
C THR A 15 -6.50 -20.11 2.13
N ARG A 16 -6.20 -21.34 2.60
CA ARG A 16 -5.96 -21.62 4.02
C ARG A 16 -4.49 -21.45 4.40
N ILE A 17 -4.23 -20.72 5.49
CA ILE A 17 -2.89 -20.54 6.08
C ILE A 17 -2.83 -21.31 7.40
N GLN A 18 -1.78 -22.10 7.62
CA GLN A 18 -1.54 -22.83 8.87
C GLN A 18 -0.28 -22.28 9.55
N PHE A 19 -0.40 -21.91 10.83
CA PHE A 19 0.72 -21.44 11.65
C PHE A 19 1.09 -22.51 12.67
N ARG A 20 2.39 -22.73 12.86
CA ARG A 20 2.92 -23.49 14.01
C ARG A 20 3.27 -22.50 15.10
N VAL A 21 2.67 -22.66 16.27
CA VAL A 21 2.91 -21.83 17.46
C VAL A 21 2.92 -22.73 18.69
N ASP A 22 3.65 -22.32 19.72
CA ASP A 22 3.65 -23.02 21.00
C ASP A 22 2.27 -22.97 21.67
N GLU A 23 1.96 -24.00 22.45
CA GLU A 23 0.64 -24.15 23.07
C GLU A 23 0.31 -23.02 24.05
N GLU A 24 1.31 -22.53 24.79
CA GLU A 24 1.16 -21.37 25.68
C GLU A 24 0.84 -20.09 24.90
N THR A 25 1.54 -19.86 23.78
CA THR A 25 1.30 -18.70 22.91
C THR A 25 -0.11 -18.74 22.32
N LYS A 26 -0.57 -19.92 21.88
CA LYS A 26 -1.95 -20.11 21.41
C LYS A 26 -2.97 -19.78 22.50
N ARG A 27 -2.75 -20.25 23.73
CA ARG A 27 -3.66 -20.01 24.86
C ARG A 27 -3.77 -18.52 25.19
N LEU A 28 -2.65 -17.84 25.29
CA LEU A 28 -2.61 -16.40 25.60
C LEU A 28 -3.23 -15.56 24.47
N ALA A 29 -2.92 -15.89 23.21
CA ALA A 29 -3.48 -15.18 22.06
C ALA A 29 -4.99 -15.38 21.95
N GLN A 30 -5.48 -16.58 22.23
CA GLN A 30 -6.92 -16.88 22.27
C GLN A 30 -7.61 -16.08 23.38
N GLN A 31 -7.06 -16.06 24.60
CA GLN A 31 -7.61 -15.30 25.73
C GLN A 31 -7.68 -13.80 25.41
N MET A 32 -6.65 -13.25 24.75
CA MET A 32 -6.65 -11.85 24.31
C MET A 32 -7.75 -11.60 23.26
N ALA A 33 -7.86 -12.44 22.24
CA ALA A 33 -8.87 -12.29 21.20
C ALA A 33 -10.30 -12.36 21.79
N GLU A 34 -10.55 -13.34 22.65
CA GLU A 34 -11.83 -13.52 23.34
C GLU A 34 -12.19 -12.34 24.24
N SER A 35 -11.20 -11.77 24.95
CA SER A 35 -11.41 -10.56 25.77
C SER A 35 -11.83 -9.34 24.94
N GLN A 36 -11.51 -9.33 23.64
CA GLN A 36 -11.91 -8.30 22.68
C GLN A 36 -13.16 -8.71 21.88
N GLY A 37 -13.80 -9.84 22.21
CA GLY A 37 -14.99 -10.34 21.53
C GLY A 37 -14.73 -10.86 20.11
N ARG A 38 -13.48 -11.23 19.78
CA ARG A 38 -13.07 -11.69 18.44
C ARG A 38 -12.41 -13.07 18.52
N THR A 39 -12.37 -13.80 17.41
CA THR A 39 -11.61 -15.07 17.35
C THR A 39 -10.17 -14.81 16.94
N LEU A 40 -9.25 -15.70 17.36
CA LEU A 40 -7.86 -15.65 16.92
C LEU A 40 -7.75 -15.70 15.39
N SER A 41 -8.62 -16.47 14.73
CA SER A 41 -8.69 -16.56 13.28
C SER A 41 -9.05 -15.22 12.61
N ASP A 42 -9.97 -14.45 13.20
CA ASP A 42 -10.36 -13.15 12.66
C ASP A 42 -9.25 -12.12 12.81
N ALA A 43 -8.52 -12.14 13.93
CA ALA A 43 -7.36 -11.29 14.15
C ALA A 43 -6.22 -11.62 13.16
N CYS A 44 -5.95 -12.91 12.91
CA CYS A 44 -4.96 -13.34 11.92
C CYS A 44 -5.38 -12.96 10.48
N ARG A 45 -6.68 -13.05 10.16
CA ARG A 45 -7.21 -12.63 8.86
C ARG A 45 -6.99 -11.15 8.63
N GLU A 46 -7.40 -10.31 9.58
CA GLU A 46 -7.23 -8.87 9.48
C GLU A 46 -5.74 -8.48 9.37
N LEU A 47 -4.87 -9.10 10.17
CA LEU A 47 -3.43 -8.86 10.07
C LEU A 47 -2.89 -9.19 8.65
N THR A 48 -3.35 -10.29 8.07
CA THR A 48 -2.95 -10.70 6.72
C THR A 48 -3.43 -9.69 5.67
N GLU A 49 -4.66 -9.19 5.80
CA GLU A 49 -5.20 -8.16 4.91
C GLU A 49 -4.44 -6.82 5.02
N GLN A 50 -4.09 -6.41 6.25
CA GLN A 50 -3.30 -5.21 6.51
C GLN A 50 -1.90 -5.30 5.89
N LEU A 51 -1.23 -6.45 6.04
CA LEU A 51 0.08 -6.69 5.42
C LEU A 51 0.00 -6.65 3.89
N ALA A 52 -1.03 -7.26 3.30
CA ALA A 52 -1.25 -7.21 1.85
C ALA A 52 -1.51 -5.78 1.35
N GLU A 53 -2.26 -4.98 2.12
CA GLU A 53 -2.51 -3.58 1.79
C GLU A 53 -1.25 -2.71 1.89
N GLN A 54 -0.44 -2.92 2.92
CA GLN A 54 0.86 -2.25 3.03
C GLN A 54 1.78 -2.59 1.86
N GLN A 55 1.84 -3.86 1.46
CA GLN A 55 2.62 -4.29 0.29
C GLN A 55 2.11 -3.65 -1.00
N ARG A 56 0.78 -3.60 -1.21
CA ARG A 56 0.19 -2.91 -2.36
C ARG A 56 0.54 -1.42 -2.39
N LYS A 57 0.50 -0.75 -1.24
CA LYS A 57 0.89 0.66 -1.12
C LYS A 57 2.36 0.87 -1.45
N ALA A 58 3.26 0.00 -0.96
CA ALA A 58 4.68 0.06 -1.28
C ALA A 58 4.93 -0.10 -2.79
N LEU A 59 4.38 -1.16 -3.40
CA LEU A 59 4.53 -1.40 -4.84
C LEU A 59 3.92 -0.29 -5.69
N SER A 60 2.75 0.23 -5.30
CA SER A 60 2.11 1.37 -5.98
C SER A 60 2.95 2.64 -5.85
N HIS A 61 3.53 2.89 -4.68
CA HIS A 61 4.43 4.02 -4.46
C HIS A 61 5.70 3.92 -5.30
N ASP A 62 6.32 2.74 -5.36
CA ASP A 62 7.53 2.50 -6.15
C ASP A 62 7.26 2.62 -7.65
N ALA A 63 6.13 2.08 -8.11
CA ALA A 63 5.69 2.23 -9.50
C ALA A 63 5.43 3.70 -9.85
N TRP A 64 4.73 4.44 -8.98
CA TRP A 64 4.49 5.86 -9.16
C TRP A 64 5.81 6.66 -9.18
N LEU A 65 6.73 6.39 -8.26
CA LEU A 65 8.02 7.08 -8.20
C LEU A 65 8.84 6.81 -9.47
N THR A 66 8.88 5.56 -9.91
CA THR A 66 9.58 5.16 -11.15
C THR A 66 9.00 5.89 -12.36
N GLU A 67 7.68 5.99 -12.46
CA GLU A 67 6.99 6.72 -13.53
C GLU A 67 7.35 8.22 -13.50
N GLN A 68 7.33 8.85 -12.32
CA GLN A 68 7.70 10.26 -12.18
C GLN A 68 9.16 10.54 -12.57
N VAL A 69 10.07 9.60 -12.26
CA VAL A 69 11.48 9.68 -12.64
C VAL A 69 11.62 9.54 -14.16
N ASN A 70 10.94 8.56 -14.77
CA ASN A 70 10.95 8.37 -16.22
C ASN A 70 10.43 9.62 -16.96
N GLN A 71 9.32 10.20 -16.52
CA GLN A 71 8.79 11.46 -17.08
C GLN A 71 9.76 12.64 -16.95
N ALA A 72 10.57 12.67 -15.88
CA ALA A 72 11.60 13.70 -15.72
C ALA A 72 12.73 13.52 -16.75
N PHE A 73 13.17 12.28 -16.98
CA PHE A 73 14.15 11.95 -18.01
C PHE A 73 13.62 12.22 -19.42
N GLU A 74 12.38 11.84 -19.75
CA GLU A 74 11.77 12.17 -21.05
C GLU A 74 11.67 13.67 -21.31
N LYS A 75 11.39 14.48 -20.27
CA LYS A 75 11.39 15.94 -20.37
C LYS A 75 12.78 16.51 -20.62
N PHE A 76 13.80 15.89 -20.04
CA PHE A 76 15.20 16.24 -20.30
C PHE A 76 15.59 15.90 -21.74
N ASP A 77 15.33 14.66 -22.18
CA ASP A 77 15.68 14.17 -23.51
C ASP A 77 14.92 14.89 -24.62
N SER A 78 13.68 15.31 -24.37
CA SER A 78 12.89 16.12 -25.31
C SER A 78 13.26 17.61 -25.34
N GLY A 79 14.27 18.04 -24.57
CA GLY A 79 14.74 19.43 -24.51
C GLY A 79 13.76 20.40 -23.85
N LYS A 80 12.72 19.90 -23.16
CA LYS A 80 11.68 20.70 -22.49
C LYS A 80 12.00 20.95 -21.01
N ALA A 81 13.12 20.42 -20.51
CA ALA A 81 13.54 20.63 -19.14
C ALA A 81 13.94 22.09 -18.90
N VAL A 82 13.33 22.70 -17.88
CA VAL A 82 13.70 24.03 -17.40
C VAL A 82 14.44 23.87 -16.08
N PHE A 83 15.71 24.24 -16.09
CA PHE A 83 16.54 24.26 -14.89
C PHE A 83 16.28 25.54 -14.11
N ILE A 84 16.21 25.42 -12.80
CA ILE A 84 15.99 26.54 -11.89
C ILE A 84 17.16 26.56 -10.93
N GLU A 85 17.76 27.73 -10.77
CA GLU A 85 18.82 27.97 -9.80
C GLU A 85 18.37 27.67 -8.37
N HIS A 86 19.31 27.21 -7.54
CA HIS A 86 19.01 26.73 -6.19
C HIS A 86 18.29 27.78 -5.35
N ASP A 87 18.80 29.02 -5.37
CA ASP A 87 18.26 30.12 -4.58
C ASP A 87 16.84 30.52 -5.01
N ILE A 88 16.56 30.46 -6.32
CA ILE A 88 15.23 30.73 -6.87
C ILE A 88 14.24 29.64 -6.46
N ALA A 89 14.65 28.37 -6.53
CA ALA A 89 13.81 27.26 -6.10
C ALA A 89 13.48 27.35 -4.59
N LYS A 90 14.48 27.70 -3.77
CA LYS A 90 14.34 27.88 -2.32
C LYS A 90 13.37 29.02 -1.98
N ALA A 91 13.49 30.17 -2.65
CA ALA A 91 12.59 31.30 -2.48
C ALA A 91 11.14 30.95 -2.84
N ARG A 92 10.92 30.30 -4.00
CA ARG A 92 9.58 29.87 -4.44
C ARG A 92 8.94 28.87 -3.48
N MET A 93 9.73 27.95 -2.92
CA MET A 93 9.22 27.00 -1.92
C MET A 93 8.90 27.65 -0.58
N ALA A 94 9.71 28.62 -0.13
CA ALA A 94 9.42 29.39 1.07
C ALA A 94 8.09 30.17 0.93
N GLU A 95 7.90 30.85 -0.20
CA GLU A 95 6.66 31.58 -0.50
C GLU A 95 5.43 30.64 -0.53
N ARG A 96 5.57 29.47 -1.17
CA ARG A 96 4.49 28.46 -1.23
C ARG A 96 4.13 27.91 0.15
N LYS A 97 5.13 27.61 0.99
CA LYS A 97 4.92 27.14 2.37
C LYS A 97 4.20 28.21 3.21
N ALA A 98 4.57 29.48 3.06
CA ALA A 98 3.92 30.59 3.74
C ALA A 98 2.44 30.72 3.32
N LYS A 99 2.12 30.63 2.03
CA LYS A 99 0.75 30.65 1.52
C LYS A 99 -0.12 29.52 2.08
N ILE A 100 0.42 28.30 2.20
CA ILE A 100 -0.31 27.16 2.77
C ILE A 100 -0.56 27.36 4.27
N ARG A 101 0.46 27.81 5.00
CA ARG A 101 0.34 28.07 6.45
C ARG A 101 -0.70 29.15 6.75
N ASN A 102 -0.74 30.21 5.94
CA ASN A 102 -1.71 31.29 6.11
C ASN A 102 -3.14 30.89 5.75
N ARG A 103 -3.35 29.81 4.97
CA ARG A 103 -4.70 29.27 4.68
C ARG A 103 -5.28 28.44 5.83
N GLY A 104 -4.46 28.01 6.80
CA GLY A 104 -4.91 27.29 8.00
C GLY A 104 -5.18 28.19 9.21
N HIS A 105 -5.01 29.51 9.06
CA HIS A 105 -5.21 30.52 10.11
C HIS A 105 -6.38 31.47 9.80
N ALA A 106 -7.27 31.12 8.87
CA ALA A 106 -8.50 31.84 8.53
C ALA A 106 -9.73 31.02 8.97
#